data_AF-A0A9E1T6N1-F1
#
_entry.id   AF-A0A9E1T6N1-F1
#
_cell.length_a   1.000
_cell.length_b   1.000
_cell.length_c   1.000
_cell.angle_alpha   90.00
_cell.angle_beta   90.00
_cell.angle_gamma   90.00
#
_symmetry.space_group_name_H-M   'P 1'
#
loop_
_entity.id
_entity.type
_entity.pdbx_description
1 polymer ?
#
loop_
_entity_poly.entity_id
_entity_poly.type
_entity_poly.pdbx_seq_one_letter_code
_entity_poly.pdbx_strand_id
1 'polypeptide(L)'
;MPHILHLGVGNFFRAHQAWYTQHCPGWHVTGVSFRSASIRDQLAAQDYTYALVIKDAARTRIEQITCITGMLVATESPEDLITTIADPKFDVISLTVTEKGYHLHADGSLNLGSAAIVADLAGGGLTPVGALARGLAQRSTPVTVLSCDNLPENGRKLGAAIAAFAKAAGLNISVRVNYPSCMVDRITPATTDDIRAEAGDAMAVPTEEFTEWVIEDSFAASRPNWPGVQWVKDVAPHEMRKLRMLNGAHSYLAYAGTHAGHCFVHQAICDPALRAGARAVMQEAASTLPRNMQAQAGAYADALITRFENPNLHHRLRQIAMDGSQKIPIRILATLRDRTGADSPALESAVANWLAFVRSEVAQGNPLDDPMADQLAAACHAEHPERALRALIGA
;
A
#
# COMPACT_ATOMS: atom_id res chain seq x y z
N MET A 1 -24.09 13.09 11.02
CA MET A 1 -23.88 11.67 10.72
C MET A 1 -22.40 11.38 10.81
N PRO A 2 -21.97 10.27 11.42
CA PRO A 2 -20.56 9.90 11.50
C PRO A 2 -19.92 9.85 10.10
N HIS A 3 -18.72 10.41 9.96
CA HIS A 3 -18.12 10.66 8.65
C HIS A 3 -16.62 10.35 8.68
N ILE A 4 -16.11 9.83 7.56
CA ILE A 4 -14.68 9.54 7.36
C ILE A 4 -14.12 10.56 6.38
N LEU A 5 -13.00 11.18 6.74
CA LEU A 5 -12.17 11.90 5.76
C LEU A 5 -11.13 10.92 5.23
N HIS A 6 -11.01 10.75 3.92
CA HIS A 6 -10.02 9.86 3.32
C HIS A 6 -9.00 10.64 2.48
N LEU A 7 -7.73 10.60 2.90
CA LEU A 7 -6.61 11.24 2.23
C LEU A 7 -5.97 10.31 1.20
N GLY A 8 -6.05 10.65 -0.09
CA GLY A 8 -5.48 9.85 -1.16
C GLY A 8 -6.47 8.85 -1.76
N VAL A 9 -7.48 9.35 -2.47
CA VAL A 9 -8.46 8.50 -3.17
C VAL A 9 -7.80 7.81 -4.36
N GLY A 10 -7.33 6.58 -4.16
CA GLY A 10 -6.79 5.72 -5.22
C GLY A 10 -7.70 4.53 -5.53
N ASN A 11 -7.26 3.67 -6.46
CA ASN A 11 -7.96 2.41 -6.74
C ASN A 11 -8.04 1.52 -5.49
N PHE A 12 -6.96 1.41 -4.70
CA PHE A 12 -6.95 0.55 -3.53
C PHE A 12 -7.97 0.97 -2.47
N PHE A 13 -8.05 2.26 -2.14
CA PHE A 13 -9.09 2.78 -1.24
C PHE A 13 -10.50 2.45 -1.73
N ARG A 14 -10.77 2.72 -3.01
CA ARG A 14 -12.06 2.43 -3.64
C ARG A 14 -12.39 0.93 -3.61
N ALA A 15 -11.40 0.07 -3.84
CA ALA A 15 -11.60 -1.37 -3.77
C ALA A 15 -11.68 -1.94 -2.34
N HIS A 16 -11.18 -1.24 -1.32
CA HIS A 16 -10.99 -1.82 0.01
C HIS A 16 -11.76 -1.07 1.10
N GLN A 17 -11.26 0.08 1.59
CA GLN A 17 -11.90 0.76 2.72
C GLN A 17 -13.29 1.30 2.36
N ALA A 18 -13.47 1.78 1.12
CA ALA A 18 -14.79 2.21 0.64
C ALA A 18 -15.76 1.02 0.54
N TRP A 19 -15.30 -0.14 0.09
CA TRP A 19 -16.11 -1.37 0.05
C TRP A 19 -16.55 -1.81 1.45
N TYR A 20 -15.65 -1.83 2.44
CA TYR A 20 -16.03 -2.11 3.84
C TYR A 20 -17.04 -1.10 4.38
N THR A 21 -16.86 0.19 4.03
CA THR A 21 -17.75 1.27 4.48
C THR A 21 -19.13 1.20 3.81
N GLN A 22 -19.20 0.85 2.52
CA GLN A 22 -20.45 0.58 1.79
C GLN A 22 -21.30 -0.47 2.51
N HIS A 23 -20.65 -1.50 3.06
CA HIS A 23 -21.29 -2.60 3.79
C HIS A 23 -21.51 -2.30 5.29
N CYS A 24 -21.21 -1.08 5.74
CA CYS A 24 -21.46 -0.62 7.10
C CYS A 24 -22.40 0.61 7.05
N PRO A 25 -23.73 0.40 7.09
CA PRO A 25 -24.70 1.49 6.98
C PRO A 25 -24.46 2.64 7.97
N GLY A 26 -24.77 3.86 7.54
CA GLY A 26 -24.73 5.07 8.39
C GLY A 26 -23.41 5.83 8.39
N TRP A 27 -22.43 5.40 7.59
CA TRP A 27 -21.16 6.10 7.41
C TRP A 27 -20.97 6.60 5.98
N HIS A 28 -20.43 7.80 5.86
CA HIS A 28 -20.11 8.43 4.59
C HIS A 28 -18.63 8.80 4.54
N VAL A 29 -18.10 8.96 3.33
CA VAL A 29 -16.72 9.33 3.08
C VAL A 29 -16.64 10.63 2.29
N THR A 30 -15.80 11.55 2.76
CA THR A 30 -15.29 12.66 1.97
C THR A 30 -13.86 12.34 1.56
N GLY A 31 -13.60 12.28 0.26
CA GLY A 31 -12.27 12.01 -0.28
C GLY A 31 -11.40 13.26 -0.35
N VAL A 32 -10.09 13.07 -0.50
CA VAL A 32 -9.12 14.14 -0.78
C VAL A 32 -8.11 13.67 -1.82
N SER A 33 -7.89 14.47 -2.86
CA SER A 33 -6.78 14.30 -3.82
C SER A 33 -5.70 15.32 -3.51
N PHE A 34 -4.45 14.87 -3.42
CA PHE A 34 -3.28 15.74 -3.27
C PHE A 34 -2.63 16.13 -4.59
N ARG A 35 -3.01 15.50 -5.70
CA ARG A 35 -2.28 15.63 -6.98
C ARG A 35 -3.03 16.46 -8.01
N SER A 36 -4.31 16.13 -8.25
CA SER A 36 -5.10 16.77 -9.29
C SER A 36 -6.60 16.67 -9.02
N ALA A 37 -7.35 17.54 -9.68
CA ALA A 37 -8.81 17.54 -9.68
C ALA A 37 -9.44 16.40 -10.48
N SER A 38 -8.70 15.76 -11.38
CA SER A 38 -9.24 14.80 -12.35
C SER A 38 -10.13 13.72 -11.73
N ILE A 39 -9.72 13.11 -10.61
CA ILE A 39 -10.53 12.08 -9.95
C ILE A 39 -11.77 12.67 -9.27
N ARG A 40 -11.67 13.89 -8.71
CA ARG A 40 -12.80 14.61 -8.10
C ARG A 40 -13.83 14.94 -9.16
N ASP A 41 -13.39 15.50 -10.29
CA ASP A 41 -14.27 15.91 -11.39
C ASP A 41 -14.98 14.71 -12.03
N GLN A 42 -14.24 13.62 -12.28
CA GLN A 42 -14.82 12.42 -12.88
C GLN A 42 -15.82 11.73 -11.94
N LEU A 43 -15.52 11.63 -10.64
CA LEU A 43 -16.47 11.10 -9.66
C LEU A 43 -17.68 12.03 -9.48
N ALA A 44 -17.47 13.34 -9.41
CA ALA A 44 -18.54 14.32 -9.26
C ALA A 44 -19.53 14.29 -10.45
N ALA A 45 -19.06 14.00 -11.66
CA ALA A 45 -19.90 13.84 -12.84
C ALA A 45 -20.89 12.65 -12.76
N GLN A 46 -20.69 11.73 -11.80
CA GLN A 46 -21.54 10.55 -11.55
C GLN A 46 -21.95 10.43 -10.07
N ASP A 47 -22.21 11.58 -9.42
CA ASP A 47 -22.68 11.70 -8.04
C ASP A 47 -21.78 10.98 -7.01
N TYR A 48 -20.47 10.98 -7.26
CA TYR A 48 -19.43 10.29 -6.48
C TYR A 48 -19.57 8.77 -6.38
N THR A 49 -20.42 8.17 -7.22
CA THR A 49 -20.57 6.72 -7.29
C THR A 49 -19.54 6.10 -8.25
N TYR A 50 -19.27 4.81 -8.12
CA TYR A 50 -18.48 4.06 -9.11
C TYR A 50 -18.74 2.56 -9.02
N ALA A 51 -18.45 1.85 -10.10
CA ALA A 51 -18.52 0.39 -10.20
C ALA A 51 -17.25 -0.26 -9.65
N LEU A 52 -17.41 -1.17 -8.69
CA LEU A 52 -16.37 -2.10 -8.26
C LEU A 52 -16.55 -3.42 -9.01
N VAL A 53 -15.57 -3.75 -9.86
CA VAL A 53 -15.56 -4.97 -10.67
C VAL A 53 -14.78 -6.05 -9.94
N ILE A 54 -15.51 -6.92 -9.24
CA ILE A 54 -14.96 -8.00 -8.42
C ILE A 54 -14.79 -9.25 -9.29
N LYS A 55 -13.55 -9.64 -9.53
CA LYS A 55 -13.17 -10.74 -10.41
C LYS A 55 -12.63 -11.91 -9.60
N ASP A 56 -13.32 -13.04 -9.71
CA ASP A 56 -12.87 -14.36 -9.26
C ASP A 56 -12.62 -15.24 -10.50
N ALA A 57 -11.95 -16.38 -10.34
CA ALA A 57 -11.65 -17.29 -11.45
C ALA A 57 -12.92 -17.76 -12.18
N ALA A 58 -14.02 -17.97 -11.46
CA ALA A 58 -15.28 -18.49 -12.01
C ALA A 58 -16.33 -17.41 -12.34
N ARG A 59 -16.21 -16.19 -11.81
CA ARG A 59 -17.27 -15.17 -11.91
C ARG A 59 -16.72 -13.74 -11.85
N THR A 60 -17.37 -12.84 -12.57
CA THR A 60 -17.28 -11.38 -12.34
C THR A 60 -18.58 -10.93 -11.65
N ARG A 61 -18.45 -10.13 -10.58
CA ARG A 61 -19.55 -9.38 -9.95
C ARG A 61 -19.25 -7.89 -10.06
N ILE A 62 -20.22 -7.10 -10.48
CA ILE A 62 -20.13 -5.64 -10.47
C ILE A 62 -21.00 -5.12 -9.34
N GLU A 63 -20.44 -4.27 -8.49
CA GLU A 63 -21.13 -3.67 -7.36
C GLU A 63 -21.01 -2.15 -7.43
N GLN A 64 -22.12 -1.42 -7.28
CA GLN A 64 -22.09 0.04 -7.23
C GLN A 64 -21.75 0.52 -5.82
N ILE A 65 -20.68 1.30 -5.69
CA ILE A 65 -20.29 1.93 -4.42
C ILE A 65 -20.80 3.37 -4.38
N THR A 66 -21.42 3.74 -3.26
CA THR A 66 -22.14 5.02 -3.09
C THR A 66 -21.80 5.75 -1.79
N CYS A 67 -20.92 5.19 -0.95
CA CYS A 67 -20.59 5.78 0.35
C CYS A 67 -19.72 7.05 0.26
N ILE A 68 -19.12 7.36 -0.90
CA ILE A 68 -18.38 8.61 -1.13
C ILE A 68 -19.38 9.70 -1.45
N THR A 69 -19.38 10.79 -0.69
CA THR A 69 -20.38 11.87 -0.82
C THR A 69 -19.79 13.22 -1.24
N GLY A 70 -18.49 13.29 -1.42
CA GLY A 70 -17.79 14.53 -1.75
C GLY A 70 -16.28 14.32 -1.80
N MET A 71 -15.57 15.27 -2.40
CA MET A 71 -14.12 15.21 -2.50
C MET A 71 -13.47 16.60 -2.56
N LEU A 72 -12.36 16.77 -1.83
CA LEU A 72 -11.52 17.97 -1.86
C LEU A 72 -10.28 17.76 -2.74
N VAL A 73 -9.69 18.86 -3.21
CA VAL A 73 -8.42 18.87 -3.95
C VAL A 73 -7.45 19.77 -3.19
N ALA A 74 -6.44 19.18 -2.56
CA ALA A 74 -5.54 19.87 -1.64
C ALA A 74 -4.76 21.02 -2.31
N THR A 75 -4.46 20.90 -3.60
CA THR A 75 -3.75 21.92 -4.38
C THR A 75 -4.62 23.11 -4.77
N GLU A 76 -5.94 22.95 -4.79
CA GLU A 76 -6.87 24.06 -5.09
C GLU A 76 -7.22 24.83 -3.81
N SER A 77 -7.45 24.10 -2.72
CA SER A 77 -7.82 24.68 -1.43
C SER A 77 -7.07 24.02 -0.26
N PRO A 78 -5.79 24.36 -0.03
CA PRO A 78 -5.02 23.89 1.12
C PRO A 78 -5.69 24.17 2.46
N GLU A 79 -6.23 25.39 2.64
CA GLU A 79 -6.87 25.83 3.88
C GLU A 79 -8.20 25.11 4.14
N ASP A 80 -8.98 24.81 3.10
CA ASP A 80 -10.22 24.03 3.24
C ASP A 80 -9.92 22.63 3.77
N LEU A 81 -8.83 21.99 3.30
CA LEU A 81 -8.41 20.69 3.81
C LEU A 81 -7.99 20.76 5.28
N ILE A 82 -7.18 21.76 5.66
CA ILE A 82 -6.75 21.97 7.04
C ILE A 82 -7.97 22.17 7.96
N THR A 83 -8.91 23.01 7.54
CA THR A 83 -10.17 23.25 8.24
C THR A 83 -11.02 21.98 8.35
N THR A 84 -11.08 21.18 7.28
CA THR A 84 -11.83 19.91 7.24
C THR A 84 -11.23 18.87 8.20
N ILE A 85 -9.90 18.80 8.34
CA ILE A 85 -9.25 17.93 9.32
C ILE A 85 -9.61 18.33 10.77
N ALA A 86 -9.79 19.63 11.01
CA ALA A 86 -10.21 20.17 12.30
C ALA A 86 -11.71 19.97 12.60
N ASP A 87 -12.54 19.70 11.59
CA ASP A 87 -13.99 19.61 11.72
C ASP A 87 -14.42 18.41 12.58
N PRO A 88 -15.16 18.63 13.69
CA PRO A 88 -15.61 17.56 14.60
C PRO A 88 -16.55 16.53 13.94
N LYS A 89 -17.07 16.80 12.74
CA LYS A 89 -17.86 15.84 11.94
C LYS A 89 -17.08 14.57 11.59
N PHE A 90 -15.75 14.65 11.47
CA PHE A 90 -14.91 13.52 11.10
C PHE A 90 -14.33 12.83 12.34
N ASP A 91 -14.85 11.66 12.67
CA ASP A 91 -14.34 10.84 13.78
C ASP A 91 -13.09 10.03 13.37
N VAL A 92 -12.97 9.74 12.08
CA VAL A 92 -11.86 8.99 11.48
C VAL A 92 -11.32 9.74 10.28
N ILE A 93 -10.01 9.93 10.26
CA ILE A 93 -9.25 10.37 9.09
C ILE A 93 -8.42 9.18 8.64
N SER A 94 -8.73 8.60 7.48
CA SER A 94 -7.98 7.48 6.91
C SER A 94 -7.11 7.94 5.75
N LEU A 95 -6.09 7.16 5.37
CA LEU A 95 -5.24 7.52 4.23
C LEU A 95 -4.66 6.34 3.46
N THR A 96 -4.52 6.54 2.15
CA THR A 96 -3.71 5.72 1.23
C THR A 96 -2.91 6.65 0.31
N VAL A 97 -1.78 7.17 0.80
CA VAL A 97 -0.94 8.15 0.08
C VAL A 97 0.33 7.54 -0.49
N THR A 98 0.46 6.21 -0.43
CA THR A 98 1.68 5.42 -0.69
C THR A 98 2.78 5.70 0.32
N GLU A 99 3.75 4.79 0.43
CA GLU A 99 4.91 4.91 1.31
C GLU A 99 5.68 6.23 1.07
N LYS A 100 5.69 6.71 -0.18
CA LYS A 100 6.35 7.96 -0.59
C LYS A 100 5.69 9.21 0.03
N GLY A 101 4.38 9.16 0.34
CA GLY A 101 3.65 10.32 0.88
C GLY A 101 3.95 10.66 2.34
N TYR A 102 4.66 9.79 3.05
CA TYR A 102 5.08 10.00 4.45
C TYR A 102 6.42 10.73 4.55
N HIS A 103 7.19 10.77 3.45
CA HIS A 103 8.53 11.34 3.40
C HIS A 103 9.47 10.82 4.51
N LEU A 104 9.48 9.51 4.74
CA LEU A 104 10.32 8.91 5.78
C LEU A 104 11.72 8.57 5.27
N HIS A 105 12.70 8.61 6.17
CA HIS A 105 13.96 7.91 6.02
C HIS A 105 13.76 6.38 6.12
N ALA A 106 14.79 5.61 5.77
CA ALA A 106 14.75 4.15 5.87
C ALA A 106 14.53 3.64 7.31
N ASP A 107 14.91 4.42 8.32
CA ASP A 107 14.67 4.13 9.74
C ASP A 107 13.22 4.44 10.20
N GLY A 108 12.38 4.99 9.32
CA GLY A 108 11.00 5.35 9.59
C GLY A 108 10.80 6.73 10.22
N SER A 109 11.86 7.51 10.43
CA SER A 109 11.76 8.89 10.89
C SER A 109 11.41 9.85 9.75
N LEU A 110 10.73 10.97 10.05
CA LEU A 110 10.39 11.98 9.02
C LEU A 110 11.67 12.62 8.46
N ASN A 111 11.81 12.62 7.14
CA ASN A 111 12.87 13.32 6.43
C ASN A 111 12.56 14.81 6.29
N LEU A 112 12.95 15.57 7.30
CA LEU A 112 12.85 17.04 7.33
C LEU A 112 13.67 17.74 6.23
N GLY A 113 14.65 17.05 5.64
CA GLY A 113 15.43 17.56 4.51
C GLY A 113 14.83 17.28 3.14
N SER A 114 13.72 16.53 3.06
CA SER A 114 13.07 16.27 1.77
C SER A 114 12.48 17.57 1.21
N ALA A 115 12.65 17.79 -0.10
CA ALA A 115 12.23 19.05 -0.75
C ALA A 115 10.75 19.38 -0.50
N ALA A 116 9.88 18.37 -0.49
CA ALA A 116 8.45 18.55 -0.23
C ALA A 116 8.17 18.99 1.22
N ILE A 117 8.83 18.39 2.22
CA ILE A 117 8.66 18.78 3.62
C ILE A 117 9.25 20.16 3.89
N VAL A 118 10.41 20.49 3.30
CA VAL A 118 11.00 21.83 3.38
C VAL A 118 10.08 22.88 2.78
N ALA A 119 9.53 22.63 1.59
CA ALA A 119 8.58 23.54 0.95
C ALA A 119 7.31 23.70 1.78
N ASP A 120 6.77 22.61 2.33
CA ASP A 120 5.60 22.64 3.20
C ASP A 120 5.85 23.45 4.48
N LEU A 121 6.96 23.20 5.19
CA LEU A 121 7.35 23.98 6.39
C LEU A 121 7.50 25.48 6.09
N ALA A 122 7.93 25.84 4.88
CA ALA A 122 8.04 27.23 4.41
C ALA A 122 6.70 27.84 3.93
N GLY A 123 5.60 27.08 3.94
CA GLY A 123 4.28 27.50 3.46
C GLY A 123 4.11 27.44 1.94
N GLY A 124 5.07 26.89 1.21
CA GLY A 124 5.08 26.78 -0.26
C GLY A 124 4.52 25.45 -0.80
N GLY A 125 3.90 24.62 0.05
CA GLY A 125 3.32 23.34 -0.33
C GLY A 125 2.45 22.75 0.77
N LEU A 126 1.81 21.61 0.49
CA LEU A 126 1.01 20.88 1.46
C LEU A 126 1.18 19.37 1.27
N THR A 127 2.00 18.76 2.12
CA THR A 127 2.14 17.31 2.22
C THR A 127 1.00 16.72 3.05
N PRO A 128 0.67 15.41 2.91
CA PRO A 128 -0.29 14.76 3.78
C PRO A 128 0.06 14.89 5.27
N VAL A 129 1.35 14.77 5.61
CA VAL A 129 1.85 14.92 6.99
C VAL A 129 1.64 16.35 7.49
N GLY A 130 1.96 17.37 6.69
CA GLY A 130 1.76 18.77 7.05
C GLY A 130 0.30 19.17 7.17
N ALA A 131 -0.57 18.68 6.26
CA ALA A 131 -2.01 18.88 6.33
C ALA A 131 -2.60 18.32 7.64
N LEU A 132 -2.23 17.08 7.99
CA LEU A 132 -2.63 16.45 9.25
C LEU A 132 -2.11 17.24 10.46
N ALA A 133 -0.83 17.61 10.47
CA ALA A 133 -0.26 18.37 11.60
C ALA A 133 -0.96 19.72 11.81
N ARG A 134 -1.19 20.50 10.74
CA ARG A 134 -1.88 21.80 10.81
C ARG A 134 -3.33 21.66 11.23
N GLY A 135 -4.07 20.72 10.62
CA GLY A 135 -5.48 20.53 10.96
C GLY A 135 -5.68 19.98 12.38
N LEU A 136 -4.85 19.03 12.81
CA LEU A 136 -4.90 18.51 14.18
C LEU A 136 -4.51 19.56 15.23
N ALA A 137 -3.64 20.51 14.89
CA ALA A 137 -3.31 21.64 15.77
C ALA A 137 -4.49 22.62 15.95
N GLN A 138 -5.42 22.68 14.99
CA GLN A 138 -6.64 23.50 15.07
C GLN A 138 -7.84 22.74 15.68
N ARG A 139 -7.72 21.42 15.81
CA ARG A 139 -8.82 20.54 16.24
C ARG A 139 -9.00 20.56 17.76
N SER A 140 -10.25 20.48 18.22
CA SER A 140 -10.61 20.43 19.65
C SER A 140 -11.25 19.11 20.11
N THR A 141 -11.72 18.26 19.20
CA THR A 141 -12.38 16.98 19.53
C THR A 141 -11.50 15.77 19.20
N PRO A 142 -11.58 14.66 19.96
CA PRO A 142 -10.81 13.45 19.64
C PRO A 142 -10.99 12.97 18.20
N VAL A 143 -9.96 12.35 17.65
CA VAL A 143 -9.99 11.77 16.29
C VAL A 143 -9.04 10.60 16.16
N THR A 144 -9.40 9.65 15.30
CA THR A 144 -8.49 8.57 14.91
C THR A 144 -7.89 8.88 13.56
N VAL A 145 -6.57 8.80 13.44
CA VAL A 145 -5.87 8.87 12.14
C VAL A 145 -5.38 7.47 11.79
N LEU A 146 -6.03 6.85 10.80
CA LEU A 146 -5.84 5.46 10.41
C LEU A 146 -5.09 5.38 9.08
N SER A 147 -3.80 5.06 9.13
CA SER A 147 -3.08 4.72 7.91
C SER A 147 -3.55 3.37 7.35
N CYS A 148 -3.81 3.32 6.05
CA CYS A 148 -4.13 2.10 5.30
C CYS A 148 -3.09 1.83 4.20
N ASP A 149 -1.90 2.42 4.29
CA ASP A 149 -0.79 2.13 3.36
C ASP A 149 -0.04 0.85 3.78
N ASN A 150 0.61 0.21 2.82
CA ASN A 150 1.35 -1.05 3.00
C ASN A 150 2.75 -0.82 3.62
N LEU A 151 2.78 -0.18 4.79
CA LEU A 151 3.98 0.11 5.57
C LEU A 151 3.89 -0.62 6.92
N PRO A 152 4.94 -1.30 7.39
CA PRO A 152 4.92 -1.89 8.74
C PRO A 152 4.73 -0.81 9.81
N GLU A 153 3.89 -1.08 10.80
CA GLU A 153 3.58 -0.14 11.89
C GLU A 153 3.12 1.23 11.37
N ASN A 154 2.33 1.22 10.30
CA ASN A 154 1.93 2.41 9.56
C ASN A 154 1.32 3.53 10.43
N GLY A 155 0.49 3.16 11.42
CA GLY A 155 -0.07 4.10 12.38
C GLY A 155 1.00 4.77 13.24
N ARG A 156 1.91 3.99 13.83
CA ARG A 156 3.00 4.52 14.68
C ARG A 156 3.92 5.45 13.91
N LYS A 157 4.33 5.05 12.70
CA LYS A 157 5.19 5.88 11.83
C LYS A 157 4.52 7.17 11.42
N LEU A 158 3.23 7.13 11.09
CA LEU A 158 2.47 8.33 10.77
C LEU A 158 2.38 9.29 11.96
N GLY A 159 2.02 8.77 13.14
CA GLY A 159 1.94 9.58 14.36
C GLY A 159 3.27 10.25 14.70
N ALA A 160 4.37 9.51 14.57
CA ALA A 160 5.72 10.05 14.77
C ALA A 160 6.08 11.12 13.74
N ALA A 161 5.73 10.91 12.46
CA ALA A 161 5.97 11.89 11.40
C ALA A 161 5.17 13.18 11.61
N ILE A 162 3.89 13.08 11.96
CA ILE A 162 3.04 14.23 12.28
C ILE A 162 3.61 15.00 13.46
N ALA A 163 4.04 14.31 14.52
CA ALA A 163 4.64 14.95 15.69
C ALA A 163 5.96 15.66 15.36
N ALA A 164 6.81 15.04 14.54
CA ALA A 164 8.07 15.63 14.09
C ALA A 164 7.84 16.89 13.23
N PHE A 165 6.89 16.82 12.29
CA PHE A 165 6.50 17.98 11.49
C PHE A 165 5.93 19.09 12.35
N ALA A 166 4.99 18.78 13.25
CA ALA A 166 4.37 19.76 14.15
C ALA A 166 5.43 20.49 14.99
N LYS A 167 6.40 19.76 15.55
CA LYS A 167 7.53 20.34 16.27
C LYS A 167 8.36 21.28 15.39
N ALA A 168 8.70 20.87 14.18
CA ALA A 168 9.48 21.70 13.24
C ALA A 168 8.72 22.96 12.80
N ALA A 169 7.40 22.88 12.67
CA ALA A 169 6.51 23.98 12.30
C ALA A 169 6.10 24.89 13.47
N GLY A 170 6.50 24.57 14.71
CA GLY A 170 6.06 25.31 15.91
C GLY A 170 4.58 25.12 16.25
N LEU A 171 3.96 24.03 15.78
CA LEU A 171 2.56 23.69 16.02
C LEU A 171 2.41 22.88 17.31
N ASN A 172 1.31 23.12 18.03
CA ASN A 172 0.94 22.35 19.21
C ASN A 172 -0.33 21.53 18.93
N ILE A 173 -0.23 20.21 18.94
CA ILE A 173 -1.37 19.30 18.82
C ILE A 173 -1.80 18.91 20.23
N SER A 174 -2.81 19.59 20.76
CA SER A 174 -3.32 19.37 22.12
C SER A 174 -4.47 18.36 22.20
N VAL A 175 -5.08 18.06 21.05
CA VAL A 175 -6.22 17.14 20.95
C VAL A 175 -5.78 15.70 21.13
N ARG A 176 -6.68 14.86 21.66
CA ARG A 176 -6.44 13.41 21.73
C ARG A 176 -6.51 12.80 20.32
N VAL A 177 -5.39 12.29 19.83
CA VAL A 177 -5.31 11.54 18.58
C VAL A 177 -4.83 10.13 18.84
N ASN A 178 -5.51 9.14 18.27
CA ASN A 178 -4.99 7.77 18.20
C ASN A 178 -4.54 7.45 16.78
N TYR A 179 -3.44 6.70 16.67
CA TYR A 179 -2.85 6.27 15.41
C TYR A 179 -2.74 4.73 15.35
N PRO A 180 -3.88 4.00 15.31
CA PRO A 180 -3.85 2.54 15.23
C PRO A 180 -3.15 2.10 13.94
N SER A 181 -2.34 1.06 14.04
CA SER A 181 -1.77 0.42 12.85
C SER A 181 -2.77 -0.56 12.25
N CYS A 182 -2.69 -0.79 10.93
CA CYS A 182 -3.50 -1.80 10.27
C CYS A 182 -2.76 -2.53 9.15
N MET A 183 -3.18 -3.77 8.90
CA MET A 183 -2.81 -4.55 7.73
C MET A 183 -4.00 -4.60 6.79
N VAL A 184 -3.78 -4.20 5.55
CA VAL A 184 -4.76 -4.22 4.46
C VAL A 184 -4.33 -5.22 3.40
N ASP A 185 -5.24 -6.01 2.83
CA ASP A 185 -4.93 -6.90 1.72
C ASP A 185 -6.12 -7.07 0.79
N ARG A 186 -5.91 -6.71 -0.48
CA ARG A 186 -6.80 -6.95 -1.60
C ARG A 186 -6.06 -6.60 -2.89
N ILE A 187 -5.94 -7.54 -3.83
CA ILE A 187 -5.30 -7.28 -5.11
C ILE A 187 -6.22 -6.36 -5.93
N THR A 188 -5.70 -5.18 -6.25
CA THR A 188 -6.41 -4.13 -6.98
C THR A 188 -5.52 -3.61 -8.10
N PRO A 189 -5.59 -4.22 -9.30
CA PRO A 189 -4.80 -3.80 -10.45
C PRO A 189 -5.12 -2.37 -10.91
N ALA A 190 -4.31 -1.84 -11.82
CA ALA A 190 -4.65 -0.62 -12.53
C ALA A 190 -5.91 -0.85 -13.39
N THR A 191 -6.79 0.15 -13.48
CA THR A 191 -7.97 0.07 -14.33
C THR A 191 -7.58 0.20 -15.80
N THR A 192 -8.08 -0.71 -16.65
CA THR A 192 -7.93 -0.66 -18.12
C THR A 192 -9.23 -0.23 -18.79
N ASP A 193 -9.17 0.12 -20.07
CA ASP A 193 -10.36 0.49 -20.87
C ASP A 193 -11.35 -0.67 -20.98
N ASP A 194 -10.86 -1.92 -21.05
CA ASP A 194 -11.72 -3.12 -21.03
C ASP A 194 -12.55 -3.21 -19.75
N ILE A 195 -11.97 -2.88 -18.59
CA ILE A 195 -12.69 -2.88 -17.31
C ILE A 195 -13.76 -1.78 -17.30
N ARG A 196 -13.45 -0.60 -17.84
CA ARG A 196 -14.43 0.49 -17.94
C ARG A 196 -15.59 0.11 -18.87
N ALA A 197 -15.28 -0.53 -20.00
CA ALA A 197 -16.28 -1.02 -20.95
C ALA A 197 -17.15 -2.13 -20.36
N GLU A 198 -16.55 -3.12 -19.67
CA GLU A 198 -17.27 -4.20 -19.00
C GLU A 198 -18.23 -3.68 -17.92
N ALA A 199 -17.81 -2.67 -17.17
CA ALA A 199 -18.64 -2.05 -16.14
C ALA A 199 -19.66 -1.04 -16.67
N GLY A 200 -19.44 -0.51 -17.88
CA GLY A 200 -20.17 0.67 -18.38
C GLY A 200 -19.88 1.93 -17.54
N ASP A 201 -18.73 2.02 -16.89
CA ASP A 201 -18.39 3.08 -15.94
C ASP A 201 -16.94 3.57 -16.13
N ALA A 202 -16.80 4.86 -16.42
CA ALA A 202 -15.52 5.52 -16.59
C ALA A 202 -14.68 5.55 -15.30
N MET A 203 -15.28 5.35 -14.13
CA MET A 203 -14.62 5.32 -12.83
C MET A 203 -14.49 3.91 -12.23
N ALA A 204 -14.74 2.86 -13.02
CA ALA A 204 -14.64 1.48 -12.58
C ALA A 204 -13.28 1.13 -11.93
N VAL A 205 -13.33 0.22 -10.95
CA VAL A 205 -12.14 -0.31 -10.26
C VAL A 205 -12.17 -1.83 -10.28
N PRO A 206 -11.17 -2.52 -10.88
CA PRO A 206 -11.08 -3.96 -10.82
C PRO A 206 -10.45 -4.41 -9.49
N THR A 207 -10.92 -5.52 -8.95
CA THR A 207 -10.36 -6.12 -7.74
C THR A 207 -10.65 -7.62 -7.66
N GLU A 208 -9.95 -8.33 -6.78
CA GLU A 208 -10.28 -9.72 -6.45
C GLU A 208 -11.45 -9.84 -5.45
N GLU A 209 -12.02 -11.04 -5.34
CA GLU A 209 -13.04 -11.35 -4.31
C GLU A 209 -12.44 -11.33 -2.89
N PHE A 210 -11.22 -11.85 -2.72
CA PHE A 210 -10.55 -11.88 -1.42
C PHE A 210 -10.32 -10.45 -0.89
N THR A 211 -10.61 -10.25 0.38
CA THR A 211 -10.29 -9.01 1.10
C THR A 211 -9.97 -9.33 2.55
N GLU A 212 -8.95 -8.70 3.10
CA GLU A 212 -8.59 -8.81 4.52
C GLU A 212 -8.24 -7.42 5.06
N TRP A 213 -8.73 -7.13 6.26
CA TRP A 213 -8.40 -5.91 6.99
C TRP A 213 -8.28 -6.22 8.48
N VAL A 214 -7.08 -6.03 9.02
CA VAL A 214 -6.77 -6.25 10.43
C VAL A 214 -6.39 -4.91 11.03
N ILE A 215 -7.07 -4.47 12.09
CA ILE A 215 -6.88 -3.15 12.67
C ILE A 215 -6.64 -3.28 14.17
N GLU A 216 -5.68 -2.53 14.69
CA GLU A 216 -5.55 -2.32 16.13
C GLU A 216 -6.78 -1.59 16.67
N ASP A 217 -7.50 -2.17 17.62
CA ASP A 217 -8.75 -1.59 18.17
C ASP A 217 -8.45 -0.47 19.18
N SER A 218 -7.87 0.63 18.68
CA SER A 218 -7.43 1.79 19.45
C SER A 218 -7.92 3.08 18.78
N PHE A 219 -9.22 3.34 18.85
CA PHE A 219 -9.84 4.55 18.29
C PHE A 219 -10.08 5.59 19.37
N ALA A 220 -9.86 6.86 19.04
CA ALA A 220 -10.08 7.98 19.96
C ALA A 220 -11.52 8.51 19.93
N ALA A 221 -12.29 8.15 18.90
CA ALA A 221 -13.66 8.59 18.64
C ALA A 221 -14.49 7.42 18.08
N SER A 222 -15.70 7.70 17.61
CA SER A 222 -16.55 6.67 16.98
C SER A 222 -15.87 6.06 15.75
N ARG A 223 -16.13 4.77 15.50
CA ARG A 223 -15.68 4.08 14.29
C ARG A 223 -16.80 3.26 13.66
N PRO A 224 -16.75 2.99 12.35
CA PRO A 224 -17.65 2.02 11.76
C PRO A 224 -17.46 0.63 12.39
N ASN A 225 -18.54 -0.13 12.50
CA ASN A 225 -18.47 -1.56 12.78
C ASN A 225 -18.30 -2.32 11.46
N TRP A 226 -17.18 -2.09 10.78
CA TRP A 226 -16.92 -2.67 9.46
C TRP A 226 -17.05 -4.20 9.49
N PRO A 227 -17.91 -4.79 8.66
CA PRO A 227 -18.12 -6.23 8.67
C PRO A 227 -16.88 -6.96 8.15
N GLY A 228 -16.47 -8.03 8.85
CA GLY A 228 -15.32 -8.85 8.44
C GLY A 228 -13.94 -8.29 8.81
N VAL A 229 -13.85 -7.07 9.36
CA VAL A 229 -12.60 -6.54 9.92
C VAL A 229 -12.19 -7.35 11.15
N GLN A 230 -10.93 -7.73 11.22
CA GLN A 230 -10.32 -8.39 12.37
C GLN A 230 -9.79 -7.33 13.33
N TRP A 231 -10.42 -7.20 14.49
CA TRP A 231 -9.98 -6.30 15.56
C TRP A 231 -8.95 -7.01 16.44
N VAL A 232 -7.75 -6.45 16.52
CA VAL A 232 -6.63 -7.04 17.28
C VAL A 232 -6.02 -6.02 18.24
N LYS A 233 -5.20 -6.51 19.18
CA LYS A 233 -4.39 -5.65 20.04
C LYS A 233 -3.07 -5.23 19.40
N ASP A 234 -2.54 -6.11 18.54
CA ASP A 234 -1.26 -5.91 17.85
C ASP A 234 -1.38 -6.50 16.44
N VAL A 235 -1.12 -5.67 15.44
CA VAL A 235 -1.21 -6.05 14.02
C VAL A 235 0.10 -6.59 13.45
N ALA A 236 1.23 -6.39 14.14
CA ALA A 236 2.56 -6.72 13.62
C ALA A 236 2.70 -8.17 13.12
N PRO A 237 2.14 -9.21 13.79
CA PRO A 237 2.17 -10.58 13.27
C PRO A 237 1.46 -10.75 11.92
N HIS A 238 0.36 -10.02 11.70
CA HIS A 238 -0.42 -10.08 10.45
C HIS A 238 0.29 -9.32 9.32
N GLU A 239 0.84 -8.14 9.61
CA GLU A 239 1.69 -7.40 8.68
C GLU A 239 2.89 -8.25 8.23
N MET A 240 3.59 -8.88 9.18
CA MET A 240 4.74 -9.71 8.90
C MET A 240 4.37 -10.93 8.02
N ARG A 241 3.25 -11.61 8.32
CA ARG A 241 2.74 -12.72 7.50
C ARG A 241 2.49 -12.28 6.06
N LYS A 242 1.73 -11.20 5.86
CA LYS A 242 1.42 -10.68 4.52
C LYS A 242 2.68 -10.21 3.80
N LEU A 243 3.54 -9.43 4.46
CA LEU A 243 4.72 -8.84 3.84
C LEU A 243 5.74 -9.90 3.40
N ARG A 244 5.94 -10.96 4.19
CA ARG A 244 6.92 -12.00 3.87
C ARG A 244 6.35 -13.05 2.92
N MET A 245 5.12 -13.52 3.15
CA MET A 245 4.56 -14.63 2.36
C MET A 245 3.90 -14.16 1.07
N LEU A 246 3.01 -13.16 1.11
CA LEU A 246 2.35 -12.64 -0.09
C LEU A 246 3.28 -11.73 -0.87
N ASN A 247 3.74 -10.65 -0.25
CA ASN A 247 4.51 -9.64 -0.96
C ASN A 247 5.89 -10.18 -1.39
N GLY A 248 6.51 -11.05 -0.59
CA GLY A 248 7.74 -11.75 -0.95
C GLY A 248 7.57 -12.67 -2.17
N ALA A 249 6.54 -13.52 -2.18
CA ALA A 249 6.25 -14.38 -3.33
C ALA A 249 5.87 -13.59 -4.60
N HIS A 250 5.10 -12.50 -4.46
CA HIS A 250 4.81 -11.59 -5.56
C HIS A 250 6.08 -10.99 -6.15
N SER A 251 7.02 -10.52 -5.32
CA SER A 251 8.31 -10.00 -5.79
C SER A 251 9.12 -11.09 -6.50
N TYR A 252 9.19 -12.30 -5.97
CA TYR A 252 9.82 -13.43 -6.65
C TYR A 252 9.21 -13.68 -8.04
N LEU A 253 7.88 -13.83 -8.13
CA LEU A 253 7.17 -14.07 -9.39
C LEU A 253 7.32 -12.91 -10.37
N ALA A 254 7.37 -11.66 -9.89
CA ALA A 254 7.54 -10.49 -10.74
C ALA A 254 8.86 -10.55 -11.52
N TYR A 255 9.96 -10.85 -10.84
CA TYR A 255 11.28 -10.86 -11.47
C TYR A 255 11.53 -12.17 -12.25
N ALA A 256 11.29 -13.33 -11.60
CA ALA A 256 11.51 -14.64 -12.21
C ALA A 256 10.55 -14.90 -13.38
N GLY A 257 9.27 -14.52 -13.23
CA GLY A 257 8.26 -14.68 -14.28
C GLY A 257 8.50 -13.75 -15.46
N THR A 258 8.99 -12.54 -15.25
CA THR A 258 9.38 -11.65 -16.36
C THR A 258 10.54 -12.24 -17.14
N HIS A 259 11.53 -12.82 -16.46
CA HIS A 259 12.66 -13.50 -17.11
C HIS A 259 12.21 -14.73 -17.92
N ALA A 260 11.20 -15.45 -17.43
CA ALA A 260 10.56 -16.57 -18.15
C ALA A 260 9.64 -16.14 -19.30
N GLY A 261 9.49 -14.84 -19.56
CA GLY A 261 8.67 -14.32 -20.67
C GLY A 261 7.18 -14.19 -20.36
N HIS A 262 6.77 -14.30 -19.09
CA HIS A 262 5.38 -14.08 -18.68
C HIS A 262 5.09 -12.58 -18.47
N CYS A 263 3.85 -12.19 -18.73
CA CYS A 263 3.37 -10.81 -18.56
C CYS A 263 2.57 -10.62 -17.27
N PHE A 264 1.85 -11.65 -16.83
CA PHE A 264 0.88 -11.58 -15.73
C PHE A 264 1.15 -12.63 -14.65
N VAL A 265 0.74 -12.34 -13.41
CA VAL A 265 0.90 -13.25 -12.25
C VAL A 265 0.29 -14.62 -12.52
N HIS A 266 -0.92 -14.68 -13.07
CA HIS A 266 -1.60 -15.96 -13.36
C HIS A 266 -0.84 -16.81 -14.38
N GLN A 267 -0.06 -16.21 -15.28
CA GLN A 267 0.78 -16.95 -16.21
C GLN A 267 1.99 -17.52 -15.49
N ALA A 268 2.69 -16.67 -14.72
CA ALA A 268 3.87 -17.07 -13.97
C ALA A 268 3.58 -18.15 -12.92
N ILE A 269 2.47 -18.08 -12.20
CA ILE A 269 2.14 -19.11 -11.19
C ILE A 269 1.64 -20.43 -11.79
N CYS A 270 1.23 -20.42 -13.06
CA CYS A 270 0.88 -21.64 -13.80
C CYS A 270 2.13 -22.37 -14.33
N ASP A 271 3.30 -21.72 -14.39
CA ASP A 271 4.57 -22.39 -14.65
C ASP A 271 4.95 -23.26 -13.44
N PRO A 272 5.17 -24.59 -13.61
CA PRO A 272 5.46 -25.48 -12.49
C PRO A 272 6.72 -25.11 -11.68
N ALA A 273 7.77 -24.63 -12.34
CA ALA A 273 9.03 -24.25 -11.69
C ALA A 273 8.87 -22.97 -10.87
N LEU A 274 8.21 -21.96 -11.44
CA LEU A 274 7.93 -20.71 -10.75
C LEU A 274 6.93 -20.90 -9.59
N ARG A 275 5.92 -21.76 -9.76
CA ARG A 275 5.00 -22.16 -8.68
C ARG A 275 5.77 -22.77 -7.51
N ALA A 276 6.68 -23.70 -7.80
CA ALA A 276 7.51 -24.35 -6.79
C ALA A 276 8.40 -23.34 -6.07
N GLY A 277 9.04 -22.43 -6.82
CA GLY A 277 9.86 -21.36 -6.24
C GLY A 277 9.06 -20.40 -5.35
N ALA A 278 7.86 -19.98 -5.80
CA ALA A 278 6.97 -19.12 -5.00
C ALA A 278 6.54 -19.81 -3.69
N ARG A 279 6.20 -21.11 -3.75
CA ARG A 279 5.89 -21.90 -2.55
C ARG A 279 7.08 -22.02 -1.62
N ALA A 280 8.29 -22.23 -2.15
CA ALA A 280 9.50 -22.30 -1.35
C ALA A 280 9.81 -20.96 -0.64
N VAL A 281 9.65 -19.83 -1.35
CA VAL A 281 9.76 -18.48 -0.74
C VAL A 281 8.75 -18.32 0.41
N MET A 282 7.49 -18.74 0.23
CA MET A 282 6.47 -18.69 1.28
C MET A 282 6.83 -19.58 2.48
N GLN A 283 7.39 -20.76 2.25
CA GLN A 283 7.79 -21.70 3.32
C GLN A 283 8.98 -21.16 4.12
N GLU A 284 10.00 -20.63 3.45
CA GLU A 284 11.14 -20.00 4.13
C GLU A 284 10.68 -18.77 4.93
N ALA A 285 9.81 -17.95 4.35
CA ALA A 285 9.15 -16.83 5.04
C ALA A 285 8.37 -17.28 6.29
N ALA A 286 7.55 -18.33 6.16
CA ALA A 286 6.71 -18.82 7.23
C ALA A 286 7.48 -19.18 8.50
N SER A 287 8.70 -19.72 8.39
CA SER A 287 9.49 -20.14 9.55
C SER A 287 9.90 -18.98 10.47
N THR A 288 9.85 -17.75 9.96
CA THR A 288 10.25 -16.54 10.69
C THR A 288 9.09 -15.85 11.39
N LEU A 289 7.86 -16.31 11.13
CA LEU A 289 6.66 -15.73 11.73
C LEU A 289 6.53 -16.15 13.20
N PRO A 290 5.77 -15.39 14.03
CA PRO A 290 5.37 -15.85 15.35
C PRO A 290 4.69 -17.22 15.31
N ARG A 291 4.91 -18.07 16.33
CA ARG A 291 4.45 -19.48 16.34
C ARG A 291 2.95 -19.66 16.05
N ASN A 292 2.11 -18.76 16.55
CA ASN A 292 0.66 -18.78 16.29
C ASN A 292 0.32 -18.55 14.80
N MET A 293 1.13 -17.77 14.08
CA MET A 293 0.99 -17.56 12.64
C MET A 293 1.57 -18.72 11.82
N GLN A 294 2.65 -19.36 12.30
CA GLN A 294 3.25 -20.51 11.62
C GLN A 294 2.24 -21.66 11.43
N ALA A 295 1.40 -21.91 12.44
CA ALA A 295 0.37 -22.95 12.37
C ALA A 295 -0.65 -22.74 11.24
N GLN A 296 -0.86 -21.49 10.80
CA GLN A 296 -1.79 -21.12 9.73
C GLN A 296 -1.10 -20.89 8.38
N ALA A 297 0.25 -20.88 8.35
CA ALA A 297 1.02 -20.47 7.19
C ALA A 297 0.80 -21.38 5.97
N GLY A 298 0.63 -22.69 6.16
CA GLY A 298 0.36 -23.63 5.06
C GLY A 298 -0.95 -23.30 4.34
N ALA A 299 -2.05 -23.19 5.10
CA ALA A 299 -3.36 -22.82 4.55
C ALA A 299 -3.35 -21.41 3.93
N TYR A 300 -2.61 -20.48 4.53
CA TYR A 300 -2.43 -19.14 3.95
C TYR A 300 -1.67 -19.20 2.61
N ALA A 301 -0.58 -19.97 2.52
CA ALA A 301 0.16 -20.16 1.27
C ALA A 301 -0.72 -20.78 0.17
N ASP A 302 -1.56 -21.76 0.50
CA ASP A 302 -2.51 -22.34 -0.46
C ASP A 302 -3.52 -21.31 -0.96
N ALA A 303 -4.09 -20.50 -0.05
CA ALA A 303 -4.97 -19.41 -0.42
C ALA A 303 -4.28 -18.37 -1.32
N LEU A 304 -3.02 -18.04 -1.05
CA LEU A 304 -2.24 -17.12 -1.90
C LEU A 304 -2.03 -17.68 -3.31
N ILE A 305 -1.73 -18.97 -3.43
CA ILE A 305 -1.55 -19.61 -4.73
C ILE A 305 -2.84 -19.57 -5.53
N THR A 306 -3.98 -19.91 -4.92
CA THR A 306 -5.30 -19.80 -5.58
C THR A 306 -5.59 -18.36 -6.02
N ARG A 307 -5.24 -17.36 -5.21
CA ARG A 307 -5.40 -15.94 -5.59
C ARG A 307 -4.53 -15.56 -6.78
N PHE A 308 -3.28 -16.04 -6.81
CA PHE A 308 -2.35 -15.78 -7.91
C PHE A 308 -2.79 -16.44 -9.22
N GLU A 309 -3.46 -17.60 -9.15
CA GLU A 309 -3.97 -18.35 -10.31
C GLU A 309 -5.12 -17.64 -11.04
N ASN A 310 -5.76 -16.64 -10.43
CA ASN A 310 -6.92 -15.96 -11.01
C ASN A 310 -6.58 -15.26 -12.34
N PRO A 311 -7.05 -15.78 -13.50
CA PRO A 311 -6.68 -15.23 -14.79
C PRO A 311 -7.34 -13.87 -15.04
N ASN A 312 -8.46 -13.59 -14.39
CA ASN A 312 -9.32 -12.46 -14.72
C ASN A 312 -8.77 -11.12 -14.19
N LEU A 313 -7.78 -11.13 -13.28
CA LEU A 313 -7.21 -9.89 -12.72
C LEU A 313 -6.21 -9.21 -13.65
N HIS A 314 -5.58 -9.94 -14.58
CA HIS A 314 -4.51 -9.42 -15.45
C HIS A 314 -3.45 -8.57 -14.68
N HIS A 315 -3.07 -8.98 -13.46
CA HIS A 315 -2.09 -8.26 -12.64
C HIS A 315 -0.69 -8.40 -13.27
N ARG A 316 -0.15 -7.29 -13.79
CA ARG A 316 1.10 -7.27 -14.55
C ARG A 316 2.32 -7.49 -13.65
N LEU A 317 3.21 -8.40 -14.04
CA LEU A 317 4.47 -8.63 -13.33
C LEU A 317 5.33 -7.36 -13.25
N ARG A 318 5.38 -6.59 -14.34
CA ARG A 318 6.11 -5.30 -14.38
C ARG A 318 5.59 -4.29 -13.36
N GLN A 319 4.28 -4.22 -13.13
CA GLN A 319 3.71 -3.34 -12.11
C GLN A 319 4.17 -3.74 -10.69
N ILE A 320 4.28 -5.05 -10.44
CA ILE A 320 4.77 -5.57 -9.16
C ILE A 320 6.28 -5.31 -9.01
N ALA A 321 7.03 -5.40 -10.12
CA ALA A 321 8.48 -5.24 -10.20
C ALA A 321 8.97 -3.80 -9.88
N MET A 322 8.13 -2.79 -10.13
CA MET A 322 8.41 -1.37 -9.82
C MET A 322 8.90 -1.16 -8.38
N ASP A 323 9.68 -0.12 -8.12
CA ASP A 323 10.19 0.23 -6.78
C ASP A 323 10.89 -0.96 -6.07
N GLY A 324 11.55 -1.83 -6.83
CA GLY A 324 12.21 -3.03 -6.33
C GLY A 324 13.26 -2.75 -5.25
N SER A 325 14.01 -1.65 -5.38
CA SER A 325 15.00 -1.19 -4.39
C SER A 325 14.40 -0.95 -3.01
N GLN A 326 13.12 -0.55 -2.95
CA GLN A 326 12.39 -0.29 -1.71
C GLN A 326 11.69 -1.56 -1.19
N LYS A 327 11.30 -2.46 -2.10
CA LYS A 327 10.53 -3.66 -1.79
C LYS A 327 11.40 -4.83 -1.31
N ILE A 328 12.52 -5.10 -1.97
CA ILE A 328 13.40 -6.24 -1.66
C ILE A 328 13.91 -6.24 -0.22
N PRO A 329 14.36 -5.11 0.36
CA PRO A 329 14.85 -5.08 1.74
C PRO A 329 13.82 -5.57 2.77
N ILE A 330 12.57 -5.15 2.63
CA ILE A 330 11.52 -5.44 3.61
C ILE A 330 10.77 -6.75 3.32
N ARG A 331 10.71 -7.19 2.06
CA ARG A 331 9.97 -8.41 1.65
C ARG A 331 10.83 -9.67 1.69
N ILE A 332 12.13 -9.55 1.40
CA ILE A 332 13.06 -10.68 1.24
C ILE A 332 14.22 -10.59 2.24
N LEU A 333 14.98 -9.49 2.26
CA LEU A 333 16.20 -9.41 3.09
C LEU A 333 15.91 -9.46 4.59
N ALA A 334 14.82 -8.84 5.05
CA ALA A 334 14.39 -8.94 6.43
C ALA A 334 14.17 -10.40 6.87
N THR A 335 13.58 -11.22 6.00
CA THR A 335 13.40 -12.65 6.24
C THR A 335 14.75 -13.39 6.27
N LEU A 336 15.65 -13.10 5.33
CA LEU A 336 17.00 -13.68 5.32
C LEU A 336 17.78 -13.38 6.60
N ARG A 337 17.71 -12.14 7.09
CA ARG A 337 18.36 -11.72 8.33
C ARG A 337 17.82 -12.45 9.55
N ASP A 338 16.52 -12.75 9.58
CA ASP A 338 15.91 -13.50 10.69
C ASP A 338 16.17 -15.01 10.61
N ARG A 339 16.49 -15.55 9.42
CA ARG A 339 16.81 -16.97 9.19
C ARG A 339 18.30 -17.30 9.41
N THR A 340 18.95 -16.68 10.39
CA THR A 340 20.36 -17.01 10.70
C THR A 340 20.53 -18.50 11.03
N GLY A 341 21.52 -19.15 10.42
CA GLY A 341 21.86 -20.56 10.68
C GLY A 341 21.04 -21.60 9.90
N ALA A 342 20.19 -21.18 8.95
CA ALA A 342 19.51 -22.08 8.02
C ALA A 342 19.73 -21.63 6.57
N ASP A 343 19.92 -22.60 5.68
CA ASP A 343 19.95 -22.32 4.25
C ASP A 343 18.63 -21.69 3.80
N SER A 344 18.72 -20.71 2.90
CA SER A 344 17.57 -19.98 2.37
C SER A 344 17.62 -19.86 0.83
N PRO A 345 17.77 -20.98 0.11
CA PRO A 345 18.00 -20.96 -1.33
C PRO A 345 16.86 -20.29 -2.11
N ALA A 346 15.61 -20.36 -1.64
CA ALA A 346 14.49 -19.72 -2.34
C ALA A 346 14.52 -18.20 -2.17
N LEU A 347 14.79 -17.70 -0.97
CA LEU A 347 14.94 -16.26 -0.73
C LEU A 347 16.19 -15.69 -1.42
N GLU A 348 17.31 -16.43 -1.43
CA GLU A 348 18.51 -16.07 -2.19
C GLU A 348 18.24 -16.03 -3.70
N SER A 349 17.49 -17.02 -4.21
CA SER A 349 17.01 -17.03 -5.60
C SER A 349 16.13 -15.82 -5.89
N ALA A 350 15.25 -15.39 -4.98
CA ALA A 350 14.44 -14.19 -5.16
C ALA A 350 15.30 -12.92 -5.29
N VAL A 351 16.36 -12.78 -4.49
CA VAL A 351 17.33 -11.68 -4.65
C VAL A 351 18.08 -11.78 -5.99
N ALA A 352 18.53 -12.98 -6.37
CA ALA A 352 19.23 -13.19 -7.63
C ALA A 352 18.37 -12.84 -8.85
N ASN A 353 17.08 -13.19 -8.84
CA ASN A 353 16.14 -12.85 -9.90
C ASN A 353 15.93 -11.32 -9.99
N TRP A 354 15.87 -10.60 -8.87
CA TRP A 354 15.82 -9.13 -8.90
C TRP A 354 17.09 -8.52 -9.52
N LEU A 355 18.27 -9.00 -9.11
CA LEU A 355 19.55 -8.55 -9.68
C LEU A 355 19.61 -8.80 -11.19
N ALA A 356 19.23 -10.00 -11.63
CA ALA A 356 19.19 -10.36 -13.04
C ALA A 356 18.19 -9.49 -13.83
N PHE A 357 17.02 -9.22 -13.26
CA PHE A 357 16.02 -8.34 -13.85
C PHE A 357 16.57 -6.92 -14.07
N VAL A 358 17.13 -6.28 -13.03
CA VAL A 358 17.69 -4.93 -13.11
C VAL A 358 18.79 -4.87 -14.19
N ARG A 359 19.71 -5.83 -14.18
CA ARG A 359 20.80 -5.90 -15.18
C ARG A 359 20.27 -6.09 -16.60
N SER A 360 19.26 -6.94 -16.77
CA SER A 360 18.65 -7.21 -18.06
C SER A 360 17.95 -5.97 -18.64
N GLU A 361 17.17 -5.27 -17.83
CA GLU A 361 16.48 -4.05 -18.27
C GLU A 361 17.48 -2.95 -18.66
N VAL A 362 18.54 -2.75 -17.85
CA VAL A 362 19.61 -1.78 -18.17
C VAL A 362 20.36 -2.17 -19.45
N ALA A 363 20.72 -3.44 -19.62
CA ALA A 363 21.41 -3.91 -20.82
C ALA A 363 20.56 -3.75 -22.11
N GLN A 364 19.24 -3.81 -21.98
CA GLN A 364 18.30 -3.59 -23.08
C GLN A 364 17.96 -2.11 -23.30
N GLY A 365 18.44 -1.21 -22.43
CA GLY A 365 18.11 0.22 -22.47
C GLY A 365 16.68 0.55 -22.03
N ASN A 366 16.01 -0.36 -21.32
CA ASN A 366 14.69 -0.10 -20.77
C ASN A 366 14.78 0.77 -19.50
N PRO A 367 13.85 1.72 -19.31
CA PRO A 367 13.82 2.52 -18.08
C PRO A 367 13.43 1.65 -16.87
N LEU A 368 14.12 1.84 -15.76
CA LEU A 368 13.75 1.26 -14.47
C LEU A 368 12.72 2.17 -13.79
N ASP A 369 11.53 1.65 -13.52
CA ASP A 369 10.53 2.33 -12.69
C ASP A 369 10.86 2.09 -11.20
N ASP A 370 11.87 2.82 -10.73
CA ASP A 370 12.42 2.72 -9.38
C ASP A 370 12.99 4.07 -8.93
N PRO A 371 12.81 4.51 -7.67
CA PRO A 371 13.36 5.78 -7.19
C PRO A 371 14.89 5.82 -7.22
N MET A 372 15.55 4.66 -7.27
CA MET A 372 17.00 4.52 -7.37
C MET A 372 17.45 4.16 -8.79
N ALA A 373 16.63 4.43 -9.82
CA ALA A 373 16.91 4.02 -11.21
C ALA A 373 18.32 4.39 -11.69
N ASP A 374 18.75 5.64 -11.49
CA ASP A 374 20.09 6.10 -11.91
C ASP A 374 21.21 5.40 -11.16
N GLN A 375 21.06 5.20 -9.84
CA GLN A 375 22.05 4.50 -9.02
C GLN A 375 22.13 3.02 -9.40
N LEU A 376 21.00 2.38 -9.67
CA LEU A 376 20.92 0.99 -10.12
C LEU A 376 21.58 0.82 -11.50
N ALA A 377 21.31 1.73 -12.44
CA ALA A 377 21.93 1.73 -13.76
C ALA A 377 23.45 1.92 -13.66
N ALA A 378 23.91 2.88 -12.86
CA ALA A 378 25.33 3.09 -12.61
C ALA A 378 25.99 1.86 -11.96
N ALA A 379 25.33 1.23 -10.98
CA ALA A 379 25.81 0.01 -10.33
C ALA A 379 25.94 -1.16 -11.31
N CYS A 380 25.07 -1.26 -12.32
CA CYS A 380 25.18 -2.28 -13.37
C CYS A 380 26.47 -2.16 -14.20
N HIS A 381 27.07 -0.97 -14.27
CA HIS A 381 28.29 -0.69 -15.05
C HIS A 381 29.57 -0.68 -14.18
N ALA A 382 29.46 -0.99 -12.88
CA ALA A 382 30.62 -1.09 -11.99
C ALA A 382 31.47 -2.33 -12.31
N GLU A 383 32.72 -2.35 -11.81
CA GLU A 383 33.63 -3.52 -11.96
C GLU A 383 33.03 -4.81 -11.35
N HIS A 384 32.24 -4.67 -10.28
CA HIS A 384 31.54 -5.77 -9.62
C HIS A 384 30.03 -5.47 -9.50
N PRO A 385 29.24 -5.64 -10.58
CA PRO A 385 27.84 -5.18 -10.63
C PRO A 385 26.95 -5.76 -9.55
N GLU A 386 27.04 -7.07 -9.28
CA GLU A 386 26.20 -7.72 -8.28
C GLU A 386 26.48 -7.21 -6.87
N ARG A 387 27.75 -6.99 -6.53
CA ARG A 387 28.14 -6.42 -5.24
C ARG A 387 27.64 -4.98 -5.10
N ALA A 388 27.76 -4.17 -6.14
CA ALA A 388 27.28 -2.79 -6.15
C ALA A 388 25.76 -2.71 -5.97
N LEU A 389 25.01 -3.54 -6.70
CA LEU A 389 23.54 -3.60 -6.59
C LEU A 389 23.08 -4.08 -5.21
N ARG A 390 23.74 -5.12 -4.65
CA ARG A 390 23.44 -5.61 -3.28
C ARG A 390 23.66 -4.53 -2.23
N ALA A 391 24.73 -3.74 -2.36
CA ALA A 391 25.00 -2.64 -1.44
C ALA A 391 23.87 -1.59 -1.41
N LEU A 392 23.25 -1.30 -2.56
CA LEU A 392 22.14 -0.33 -2.65
C LEU A 392 20.88 -0.76 -1.88
N ILE A 393 20.68 -2.07 -1.69
CA ILE A 393 19.56 -2.64 -0.93
C ILE A 393 19.96 -3.09 0.48
N GLY A 394 21.22 -2.88 0.89
CA GLY A 394 21.75 -3.31 2.19
C GLY A 394 21.86 -4.82 2.34
N ALA A 395 22.14 -5.54 1.25
CA ALA A 395 22.35 -6.99 1.21
C ALA A 395 23.83 -7.39 1.30
#